data_AF-A0A939Z477-F1
#
_entry.id   AF-A0A939Z477-F1
#
_cell.length_a   1.000
_cell.length_b   1.000
_cell.length_c   1.000
_cell.angle_alpha   90.00
_cell.angle_beta   90.00
_cell.angle_gamma   90.00
#
_symmetry.space_group_name_H-M   'P 1'
#
loop_
_entity.id
_entity.type
_entity.pdbx_description
1 polymer ?
#
loop_
_entity_poly.entity_id
_entity_poly.type
_entity_poly.pdbx_seq_one_letter_code
_entity_poly.pdbx_strand_id
1 'polypeptide(L)'
;MERYKRLFQSENNLYVEDSPVVVSAGAITKDTETGKVFAQIKTKNISDKTIKAIIVMFSGYDVENNPVGDTIKYEYLDLDCGCGREVGSKTPIYLDNSGTRSFRIENINVIFSDGSSCKTDFSGASPLPCQKTLSDVYDEDQTSQFKKLFGEKSRFVPQKYADVYLCACGAVNKTPECFSCGGNTEDMLTVDADALKNDGVYDKATAELNKIINNNYENALTLFSSIAGWKDSSEKADECRAKIEKIKLAKKIVEAERKREEEEERIATEKAKAISRKAAMIGGPIVAALIVFLIVLSNVILPANNYKKALAAAEAGNYHEAYHLFANYPDYKDTKEQFAKTKLKQASDLLDEGKYDEAYKIFEEIGDKDAITESMYNRAVDYLEAKDYDNAYNLFIKTKDYKDSNSKIQSIVDANLKYKYVSAEEGDFITIGKYYQNNSKTKDNIQWLVLKKEDSRILVVSRYALDCIPYDTSKARSAAWETCTLRKWLNDTFFNLTFSEDEQKIICSTSIITKAELIEYNTIDRLFLLSNDEASAYFGYDDAERQCTHTPYAKEHFENKTSDDVRYDTRWWLRDPGRSWHGTSNLDASIVDQFGKLYREGWPVYFTDCYVRPAMWIDIS
;
A
#
# COMPACT_ATOMS: atom_id res chain seq x y z
N MET A 1 1.55 58.21 11.72
CA MET A 1 0.24 57.70 12.18
C MET A 1 -0.21 56.64 11.19
N GLU A 2 -0.99 55.66 11.60
CA GLU A 2 -1.60 54.70 10.67
C GLU A 2 -2.67 55.41 9.84
N ARG A 3 -2.60 55.30 8.50
CA ARG A 3 -3.53 55.95 7.57
C ARG A 3 -4.98 55.48 7.73
N TYR A 4 -5.18 54.22 8.13
CA TYR A 4 -6.51 53.62 8.27
C TYR A 4 -6.69 53.14 9.71
N LYS A 5 -7.65 53.75 10.43
CA LYS A 5 -8.02 53.37 11.79
C LYS A 5 -9.35 52.62 11.78
N ARG A 6 -9.37 51.37 12.21
CA ARG A 6 -10.63 50.63 12.44
C ARG A 6 -11.40 51.29 13.60
N LEU A 7 -12.67 51.60 13.34
CA LEU A 7 -13.62 52.16 14.32
C LEU A 7 -14.60 51.11 14.85
N PHE A 8 -14.93 50.13 14.02
CA PHE A 8 -15.89 49.06 14.31
C PHE A 8 -15.43 47.75 13.70
N GLN A 9 -15.80 46.65 14.34
CA GLN A 9 -15.81 45.32 13.77
C GLN A 9 -17.09 44.62 14.24
N SER A 10 -17.84 44.04 13.31
CA SER A 10 -18.99 43.19 13.65
C SER A 10 -18.52 41.85 14.19
N GLU A 11 -19.44 41.07 14.72
CA GLU A 11 -19.24 39.63 14.85
C GLU A 11 -18.98 39.02 13.46
N ASN A 12 -18.20 37.95 13.43
CA ASN A 12 -17.86 37.23 12.21
C ASN A 12 -18.89 36.13 11.94
N ASN A 13 -19.05 35.76 10.68
CA ASN A 13 -19.91 34.66 10.23
C ASN A 13 -21.38 34.78 10.73
N LEU A 14 -21.96 35.98 10.63
CA LEU A 14 -23.38 36.20 10.91
C LEU A 14 -24.25 35.53 9.84
N TYR A 15 -25.27 34.82 10.28
CA TYR A 15 -26.15 34.00 9.46
C TYR A 15 -27.62 34.11 9.90
N VAL A 16 -28.53 33.84 8.96
CA VAL A 16 -29.98 33.70 9.13
C VAL A 16 -30.42 32.52 8.27
N GLU A 17 -31.34 31.71 8.77
CA GLU A 17 -31.96 30.59 8.05
C GLU A 17 -32.48 31.04 6.66
N ASP A 18 -32.48 30.13 5.68
CA ASP A 18 -32.74 30.39 4.26
C ASP A 18 -31.76 31.33 3.54
N SER A 19 -30.89 32.09 4.24
CA SER A 19 -29.91 32.97 3.58
C SER A 19 -28.96 32.21 2.64
N PRO A 20 -28.79 32.63 1.38
CA PRO A 20 -27.78 32.05 0.48
C PRO A 20 -26.36 32.55 0.78
N VAL A 21 -26.20 33.48 1.72
CA VAL A 21 -24.91 34.08 2.10
C VAL A 21 -24.69 34.12 3.60
N VAL A 22 -23.42 34.02 4.00
CA VAL A 22 -22.95 34.32 5.36
C VAL A 22 -22.24 35.66 5.33
N VAL A 23 -22.53 36.56 6.27
CA VAL A 23 -21.74 37.79 6.46
C VAL A 23 -20.49 37.42 7.24
N SER A 24 -19.40 37.09 6.54
CA SER A 24 -18.18 36.55 7.15
C SER A 24 -17.40 37.59 7.96
N ALA A 25 -17.51 38.88 7.61
CA ALA A 25 -17.00 39.98 8.43
C ALA A 25 -17.67 41.33 8.08
N GLY A 26 -17.69 42.26 9.03
CA GLY A 26 -18.10 43.64 8.85
C GLY A 26 -17.16 44.59 9.60
N ALA A 27 -16.85 45.75 9.03
CA ALA A 27 -16.01 46.76 9.69
C ALA A 27 -16.38 48.18 9.28
N ILE A 28 -16.09 49.14 10.16
CA ILE A 28 -16.02 50.57 9.82
C ILE A 28 -14.58 51.02 9.98
N THR A 29 -14.06 51.72 8.98
CA THR A 29 -12.70 52.25 8.96
C THR A 29 -12.74 53.76 8.70
N LYS A 30 -11.91 54.50 9.44
CA LYS A 30 -11.62 55.91 9.18
C LYS A 30 -10.30 56.04 8.46
N ASP A 31 -10.30 56.74 7.35
CA ASP A 31 -9.10 57.32 6.74
C ASP A 31 -8.67 58.53 7.58
N THR A 32 -7.47 58.48 8.16
CA THR A 32 -6.96 59.54 9.04
C THR A 32 -6.38 60.72 8.27
N GLU A 33 -6.07 60.55 6.97
CA GLU A 33 -5.60 61.62 6.09
C GLU A 33 -6.78 62.43 5.53
N THR A 34 -7.81 61.75 5.03
CA THR A 34 -8.99 62.42 4.43
C THR A 34 -10.13 62.68 5.41
N GLY A 35 -10.08 62.09 6.60
CA GLY A 35 -11.14 62.17 7.62
C GLY A 35 -12.39 61.35 7.30
N LYS A 36 -12.51 60.81 6.07
CA LYS A 36 -13.66 60.03 5.61
C LYS A 36 -13.79 58.72 6.39
N VAL A 37 -15.03 58.27 6.53
CA VAL A 37 -15.40 57.00 7.16
C VAL A 37 -16.09 56.13 6.11
N PHE A 38 -15.76 54.84 6.09
CA PHE A 38 -16.38 53.87 5.19
C PHE A 38 -16.65 52.55 5.90
N ALA A 39 -17.75 51.90 5.53
CA ALA A 39 -18.02 50.52 5.89
C ALA A 39 -17.39 49.56 4.87
N GLN A 40 -17.08 48.35 5.32
CA GLN A 40 -16.77 47.21 4.47
C GLN A 40 -17.58 46.02 4.98
N ILE A 41 -18.42 45.45 4.12
CA ILE A 41 -19.27 44.31 4.43
C ILE A 41 -18.80 43.15 3.55
N LYS A 42 -18.39 42.06 4.19
CA LYS A 42 -17.85 40.88 3.52
C LYS A 42 -18.87 39.75 3.61
N THR A 43 -19.35 39.32 2.45
CA THR A 43 -20.28 38.18 2.33
C THR A 43 -19.60 37.01 1.66
N LYS A 44 -19.95 35.80 2.07
CA LYS A 44 -19.56 34.52 1.46
C LYS A 44 -20.79 33.87 0.84
N ASN A 45 -20.69 33.43 -0.41
CA ASN A 45 -21.72 32.58 -1.00
C ASN A 45 -21.67 31.17 -0.37
N ILE A 46 -22.79 30.65 0.11
CA ILE A 46 -22.95 29.26 0.58
C ILE A 46 -24.00 28.47 -0.22
N SER A 47 -24.62 29.12 -1.21
CA SER A 47 -25.50 28.51 -2.20
C SER A 47 -24.69 27.80 -3.28
N ASP A 48 -25.28 26.76 -3.88
CA ASP A 48 -24.77 26.07 -5.07
C ASP A 48 -24.78 26.99 -6.31
N LYS A 49 -25.70 27.95 -6.36
CA LYS A 49 -25.84 28.92 -7.45
C LYS A 49 -24.80 30.04 -7.41
N THR A 50 -24.25 30.37 -8.58
CA THR A 50 -23.42 31.58 -8.77
C THR A 50 -24.25 32.86 -8.58
N ILE A 51 -23.78 33.74 -7.71
CA ILE A 51 -24.36 35.07 -7.46
C ILE A 51 -23.78 36.08 -8.45
N LYS A 52 -24.66 36.86 -9.09
CA LYS A 52 -24.30 37.99 -9.99
C LYS A 52 -24.49 39.37 -9.39
N ALA A 53 -25.33 39.52 -8.37
CA ALA A 53 -25.42 40.75 -7.59
C ALA A 53 -25.82 40.50 -6.13
N ILE A 54 -25.34 41.36 -5.23
CA ILE A 54 -25.76 41.42 -3.83
C ILE A 54 -26.12 42.86 -3.49
N ILE A 55 -27.36 43.07 -3.06
CA ILE A 55 -27.86 44.34 -2.57
C ILE A 55 -27.92 44.25 -1.05
N VAL A 56 -27.13 45.07 -0.35
CA VAL A 56 -27.11 45.15 1.12
C VAL A 56 -27.81 46.43 1.55
N MET A 57 -28.79 46.31 2.45
CA MET A 57 -29.41 47.45 3.12
C MET A 57 -28.99 47.47 4.59
N PHE A 58 -28.39 48.56 5.05
CA PHE A 58 -27.87 48.68 6.40
C PHE A 58 -27.99 50.12 6.94
N SER A 59 -28.16 50.25 8.25
CA SER A 59 -28.23 51.55 8.93
C SER A 59 -26.99 51.77 9.80
N GLY A 60 -26.48 53.01 9.80
CA GLY A 60 -25.36 53.46 10.63
C GLY A 60 -25.82 53.91 12.01
N TYR A 61 -24.97 53.75 13.03
CA TYR A 61 -25.21 54.19 14.40
C TYR A 61 -23.99 54.93 14.97
N ASP A 62 -24.21 55.87 15.88
CA ASP A 62 -23.17 56.68 16.54
C ASP A 62 -22.53 55.99 17.77
N VAL A 63 -21.79 56.76 18.60
CA VAL A 63 -21.19 56.30 19.87
C VAL A 63 -22.23 55.93 20.94
N GLU A 64 -23.43 56.52 20.88
CA GLU A 64 -24.52 56.30 21.83
C GLU A 64 -25.52 55.24 21.31
N ASN A 65 -25.21 54.60 20.17
CA ASN A 65 -26.04 53.60 19.51
C ASN A 65 -27.37 54.17 18.98
N ASN A 66 -27.43 55.48 18.73
CA ASN A 66 -28.53 56.14 18.02
C ASN A 66 -28.34 55.99 16.50
N PRO A 67 -29.41 55.83 15.70
CA PRO A 67 -29.30 55.76 14.24
C PRO A 67 -28.82 57.10 13.66
N VAL A 68 -27.92 57.06 12.68
CA VAL A 68 -27.36 58.24 12.02
C VAL A 68 -27.34 58.12 10.50
N GLY A 69 -27.89 59.16 9.84
CA GLY A 69 -28.11 59.16 8.39
C GLY A 69 -29.34 58.32 8.00
N ASP A 70 -29.61 58.26 6.70
CA ASP A 70 -30.63 57.39 6.13
C ASP A 70 -30.11 55.95 5.97
N THR A 71 -31.02 54.97 5.82
CA THR A 71 -30.67 53.59 5.50
C THR A 71 -29.89 53.52 4.19
N ILE A 72 -28.69 52.93 4.23
CA ILE A 72 -27.79 52.84 3.09
C ILE A 72 -28.12 51.58 2.30
N LYS A 73 -28.53 51.76 1.04
CA LYS A 73 -28.62 50.69 0.04
C LYS A 73 -27.34 50.68 -0.81
N TYR A 74 -26.58 49.59 -0.74
CA TYR A 74 -25.40 49.40 -1.58
C TYR A 74 -25.55 48.18 -2.48
N GLU A 75 -25.16 48.31 -3.75
CA GLU A 75 -25.30 47.26 -4.77
C GLU A 75 -23.91 46.80 -5.23
N TYR A 76 -23.56 45.57 -4.88
CA TYR A 76 -22.46 44.84 -5.50
C TYR A 76 -22.99 44.22 -6.80
N LEU A 77 -22.63 44.81 -7.94
CA LEU A 77 -23.06 44.39 -9.28
C LEU A 77 -21.95 43.60 -10.01
N ASP A 78 -22.30 43.03 -11.15
CA ASP A 78 -21.39 42.36 -12.10
C ASP A 78 -20.47 41.30 -11.47
N LEU A 79 -21.03 40.54 -10.50
CA LEU A 79 -20.30 39.50 -9.79
C LEU A 79 -20.25 38.19 -10.59
N ASP A 80 -19.17 37.45 -10.42
CA ASP A 80 -19.12 36.00 -10.60
C ASP A 80 -18.73 35.40 -9.24
N CYS A 81 -19.71 35.19 -8.37
CA CYS A 81 -19.49 34.67 -7.03
C CYS A 81 -20.14 33.29 -6.87
N GLY A 82 -19.43 32.25 -7.30
CA GLY A 82 -19.77 30.84 -7.06
C GLY A 82 -19.62 30.43 -5.58
N CYS A 83 -20.09 29.22 -5.24
CA CYS A 83 -20.09 28.70 -3.87
C CYS A 83 -18.71 28.83 -3.18
N GLY A 84 -18.71 29.21 -1.91
CA GLY A 84 -17.52 29.42 -1.10
C GLY A 84 -16.74 30.72 -1.33
N ARG A 85 -16.94 31.40 -2.47
CA ARG A 85 -16.26 32.67 -2.78
C ARG A 85 -16.82 33.80 -1.93
N GLU A 86 -16.00 34.84 -1.73
CA GLU A 86 -16.32 36.00 -0.89
C GLU A 86 -16.22 37.30 -1.67
N VAL A 87 -17.11 38.26 -1.38
CA VAL A 87 -17.15 39.59 -2.01
C VAL A 87 -17.16 40.71 -0.96
N GLY A 88 -17.01 41.96 -1.41
CA GLY A 88 -17.10 43.17 -0.57
C GLY A 88 -15.88 43.48 0.33
N SER A 89 -14.97 42.53 0.57
CA SER A 89 -13.78 42.70 1.41
C SER A 89 -12.81 43.82 1.01
N LYS A 90 -12.83 44.26 -0.25
CA LYS A 90 -11.96 45.32 -0.81
C LYS A 90 -12.72 46.57 -1.24
N THR A 91 -14.04 46.62 -1.04
CA THR A 91 -14.91 47.67 -1.58
C THR A 91 -15.37 48.60 -0.45
N PRO A 92 -14.88 49.85 -0.38
CA PRO A 92 -15.30 50.79 0.65
C PRO A 92 -16.68 51.38 0.31
N ILE A 93 -17.64 51.24 1.21
CA ILE A 93 -18.92 51.95 1.18
C ILE A 93 -18.74 53.21 2.01
N TYR A 94 -18.46 54.35 1.37
CA TYR A 94 -18.30 55.63 2.08
C TYR A 94 -19.61 56.03 2.77
N LEU A 95 -19.50 56.49 4.01
CA LEU A 95 -20.62 56.91 4.85
C LEU A 95 -20.65 58.43 4.91
N ASP A 96 -21.79 59.04 4.60
CA ASP A 96 -21.95 60.50 4.61
C ASP A 96 -21.76 61.08 6.02
N ASN A 97 -22.16 60.34 7.06
CA ASN A 97 -21.94 60.72 8.44
C ASN A 97 -20.61 60.16 8.99
N SER A 98 -19.58 61.01 9.07
CA SER A 98 -18.28 60.68 9.68
C SER A 98 -18.34 60.42 11.21
N GLY A 99 -19.49 60.69 11.84
CA GLY A 99 -19.82 60.31 13.22
C GLY A 99 -20.15 58.83 13.40
N THR A 100 -20.41 58.06 12.34
CA THR A 100 -20.81 56.64 12.44
C THR A 100 -19.73 55.78 13.12
N ARG A 101 -20.15 54.91 14.06
CA ARG A 101 -19.30 54.02 14.88
C ARG A 101 -19.73 52.57 14.92
N SER A 102 -20.94 52.23 14.46
CA SER A 102 -21.32 50.86 14.14
C SER A 102 -22.35 50.85 13.02
N PHE A 103 -22.69 49.67 12.52
CA PHE A 103 -23.80 49.50 11.59
C PHE A 103 -24.56 48.20 11.88
N ARG A 104 -25.81 48.12 11.43
CA ARG A 104 -26.60 46.88 11.44
C ARG A 104 -27.17 46.65 10.05
N ILE A 105 -27.05 45.40 9.57
CA ILE A 105 -27.62 44.99 8.29
C ILE A 105 -29.09 44.67 8.52
N GLU A 106 -29.97 45.30 7.75
CA GLU A 106 -31.41 45.11 7.83
C GLU A 106 -31.84 43.98 6.91
N ASN A 107 -31.33 43.93 5.68
CA ASN A 107 -31.59 42.83 4.76
C ASN A 107 -30.53 42.74 3.67
N ILE A 108 -30.41 41.55 3.11
CA ILE A 108 -29.59 41.27 1.93
C ILE A 108 -30.49 40.66 0.87
N ASN A 109 -30.46 41.23 -0.34
CA ASN A 109 -31.09 40.65 -1.53
C ASN A 109 -30.01 40.14 -2.48
N VAL A 110 -30.01 38.85 -2.73
CA VAL A 110 -29.06 38.15 -3.58
C VAL A 110 -29.73 37.81 -4.90
N ILE A 111 -29.06 38.11 -6.02
CA ILE A 111 -29.54 37.83 -7.37
C ILE A 111 -28.55 36.86 -8.03
N PHE A 112 -29.06 35.71 -8.48
CA PHE A 112 -28.28 34.63 -9.06
C PHE A 112 -28.15 34.77 -10.58
N SER A 113 -27.14 34.10 -11.14
CA SER A 113 -26.86 34.11 -12.59
C SER A 113 -28.05 33.59 -13.42
N ASP A 114 -28.78 32.59 -12.91
CA ASP A 114 -30.00 32.03 -13.52
C ASP A 114 -31.22 32.99 -13.50
N GLY A 115 -31.10 34.15 -12.86
CA GLY A 115 -32.17 35.14 -12.76
C GLY A 115 -33.08 34.98 -11.54
N SER A 116 -32.92 33.93 -10.74
CA SER A 116 -33.61 33.81 -9.44
C SER A 116 -33.02 34.79 -8.42
N SER A 117 -33.79 35.11 -7.38
CA SER A 117 -33.36 35.98 -6.28
C SER A 117 -33.89 35.53 -4.94
N CYS A 118 -33.16 35.87 -3.88
CA CYS A 118 -33.53 35.61 -2.49
C CYS A 118 -33.28 36.87 -1.66
N LYS A 119 -34.33 37.36 -0.98
CA LYS A 119 -34.23 38.47 -0.03
C LYS A 119 -34.41 37.94 1.39
N THR A 120 -33.38 38.09 2.21
CA THR A 120 -33.35 37.65 3.61
C THR A 120 -33.34 38.86 4.53
N ASP A 121 -34.17 38.84 5.57
CA ASP A 121 -34.10 39.77 6.69
C ASP A 121 -32.90 39.42 7.58
N PHE A 122 -32.03 40.39 7.86
CA PHE A 122 -30.81 40.21 8.64
C PHE A 122 -30.90 40.82 10.06
N SER A 123 -32.05 41.38 10.45
CA SER A 123 -32.22 41.98 11.79
C SER A 123 -32.08 40.97 12.94
N GLY A 124 -32.32 39.68 12.66
CA GLY A 124 -32.17 38.56 13.60
C GLY A 124 -30.88 37.74 13.42
N ALA A 125 -29.91 38.23 12.64
CA ALA A 125 -28.71 37.46 12.32
C ALA A 125 -27.88 37.13 13.57
N SER A 126 -27.46 35.87 13.67
CA SER A 126 -26.65 35.35 14.77
C SER A 126 -25.34 34.75 14.26
N PRO A 127 -24.24 34.74 15.04
CA PRO A 127 -23.01 34.06 14.64
C PRO A 127 -23.23 32.56 14.46
N LEU A 128 -22.67 31.99 13.40
CA LEU A 128 -22.55 30.53 13.28
C LEU A 128 -21.75 29.96 14.47
N PRO A 129 -22.14 28.79 15.01
CA PRO A 129 -21.45 28.21 16.16
C PRO A 129 -20.01 27.83 15.81
N CYS A 130 -19.09 28.09 16.73
CA CYS A 130 -17.69 27.68 16.60
C CYS A 130 -17.59 26.15 16.69
N GLN A 131 -17.23 25.49 15.58
CA GLN A 131 -16.92 24.06 15.59
C GLN A 131 -15.70 23.80 16.48
N LYS A 132 -15.78 22.74 17.30
CA LYS A 132 -14.61 22.18 17.99
C LYS A 132 -13.64 21.57 16.97
N THR A 133 -12.35 21.58 17.26
CA THR A 133 -11.38 20.80 16.48
C THR A 133 -11.57 19.31 16.75
N LEU A 134 -11.12 18.44 15.83
CA LEU A 134 -11.16 16.99 16.05
C LEU A 134 -10.40 16.63 17.33
N SER A 135 -9.24 17.23 17.57
CA SER A 135 -8.40 17.06 18.76
C SER A 135 -9.02 17.56 20.08
N ASP A 136 -10.09 18.34 20.05
CA ASP A 136 -10.82 18.74 21.27
C ASP A 136 -11.83 17.68 21.74
N VAL A 137 -12.05 16.63 20.94
CA VAL A 137 -13.11 15.63 21.13
C VAL A 137 -12.60 14.20 20.98
N TYR A 138 -11.66 13.97 20.06
CA TYR A 138 -11.07 12.68 19.73
C TYR A 138 -9.60 12.63 20.17
N ASP A 139 -9.14 11.44 20.56
CA ASP A 139 -7.71 11.19 20.77
C ASP A 139 -6.93 11.17 19.43
N GLU A 140 -5.61 10.99 19.50
CA GLU A 140 -4.72 11.01 18.32
C GLU A 140 -5.03 9.86 17.33
N ASP A 141 -5.40 8.69 17.82
CA ASP A 141 -5.76 7.53 17.00
C ASP A 141 -7.11 7.76 16.32
N GLN A 142 -8.12 8.15 17.10
CA GLN A 142 -9.46 8.47 16.61
C GLN A 142 -9.43 9.60 15.58
N THR A 143 -8.65 10.66 15.83
CA THR A 143 -8.45 11.78 14.88
C THR A 143 -7.83 11.28 13.58
N SER A 144 -6.85 10.37 13.66
CA SER A 144 -6.20 9.78 12.49
C SER A 144 -7.17 8.90 11.68
N GLN A 145 -7.98 8.07 12.34
CA GLN A 145 -9.00 7.26 11.68
C GLN A 145 -10.11 8.13 11.06
N PHE A 146 -10.55 9.20 11.72
CA PHE A 146 -11.52 10.15 11.15
C PHE A 146 -10.99 10.78 9.84
N LYS A 147 -9.72 11.18 9.82
CA LYS A 147 -9.07 11.71 8.61
C LYS A 147 -8.87 10.65 7.52
N LYS A 148 -8.60 9.40 7.88
CA LYS A 148 -8.50 8.27 6.94
C LYS A 148 -9.83 8.02 6.22
N LEU A 149 -10.97 8.20 6.91
CA LEU A 149 -12.32 8.07 6.35
C LEU A 149 -12.75 9.29 5.52
N PHE A 150 -12.52 10.52 6.02
CA PHE A 150 -13.10 11.75 5.46
C PHE A 150 -12.08 12.72 4.83
N GLY A 151 -10.82 12.28 4.70
CA GLY A 151 -9.70 13.01 4.10
C GLY A 151 -9.00 13.99 5.04
N GLU A 152 -7.70 14.22 4.77
CA GLU A 152 -6.78 15.09 5.54
C GLU A 152 -7.21 16.56 5.68
N LYS A 153 -8.18 17.03 4.88
CA LYS A 153 -8.78 18.35 5.05
C LYS A 153 -9.65 18.45 6.31
N SER A 154 -10.02 17.32 6.93
CA SER A 154 -10.81 17.26 8.16
C SER A 154 -10.02 17.75 9.36
N ARG A 155 -10.55 18.79 10.02
CA ARG A 155 -9.92 19.54 11.14
C ARG A 155 -10.88 19.79 12.30
N PHE A 156 -12.17 19.85 12.00
CA PHE A 156 -13.24 20.17 12.93
C PHE A 156 -14.21 19.01 13.06
N VAL A 157 -14.93 18.94 14.18
CA VAL A 157 -16.10 18.06 14.32
C VAL A 157 -17.22 18.64 13.43
N PRO A 158 -17.85 17.82 12.57
CA PRO A 158 -18.98 18.27 11.74
C PRO A 158 -20.17 18.69 12.62
N GLN A 159 -20.98 19.62 12.15
CA GLN A 159 -22.18 20.06 12.86
C GLN A 159 -23.28 20.51 11.89
N LYS A 160 -24.54 20.22 12.22
CA LYS A 160 -25.71 20.84 11.59
C LYS A 160 -26.19 22.01 12.45
N TYR A 161 -26.50 23.15 11.84
CA TYR A 161 -27.03 24.33 12.51
C TYR A 161 -28.08 24.99 11.62
N ALA A 162 -29.32 25.12 12.11
CA ALA A 162 -30.47 25.48 11.30
C ALA A 162 -30.50 24.65 9.99
N ASP A 163 -30.51 25.31 8.85
CA ASP A 163 -30.51 24.75 7.49
C ASP A 163 -29.10 24.66 6.84
N VAL A 164 -28.01 24.78 7.62
CA VAL A 164 -26.63 24.67 7.11
C VAL A 164 -25.80 23.55 7.75
N TYR A 165 -24.88 23.04 6.94
CA TYR A 165 -23.91 22.00 7.27
C TYR A 165 -22.52 22.61 7.43
N LEU A 166 -22.02 22.58 8.67
CA LEU A 166 -20.67 22.94 9.05
C LEU A 166 -19.79 21.70 8.89
N CYS A 167 -19.08 21.60 7.77
CA CYS A 167 -18.29 20.43 7.41
C CYS A 167 -17.03 20.32 8.28
N ALA A 168 -16.49 19.11 8.43
CA ALA A 168 -15.22 18.86 9.12
C ALA A 168 -14.02 19.64 8.56
N CYS A 169 -14.07 20.11 7.30
CA CYS A 169 -13.03 20.99 6.74
C CYS A 169 -13.18 22.48 7.09
N GLY A 170 -14.22 22.87 7.83
CA GLY A 170 -14.54 24.26 8.19
C GLY A 170 -15.29 25.05 7.10
N ALA A 171 -15.86 24.36 6.10
CA ALA A 171 -16.75 24.98 5.12
C ALA A 171 -18.21 24.96 5.60
N VAL A 172 -18.96 26.01 5.24
CA VAL A 172 -20.40 26.13 5.50
C VAL A 172 -21.13 25.87 4.18
N ASN A 173 -22.10 24.95 4.19
CA ASN A 173 -22.77 24.46 3.00
C ASN A 173 -24.30 24.45 3.21
N LYS A 174 -25.09 24.66 2.15
CA LYS A 174 -26.55 24.43 2.15
C LYS A 174 -26.94 22.95 2.02
N THR A 175 -26.05 22.13 1.48
CA THR A 175 -26.24 20.68 1.27
C THR A 175 -25.26 19.87 2.12
N PRO A 176 -25.52 18.57 2.38
CA PRO A 176 -24.56 17.68 3.03
C PRO A 176 -23.20 17.64 2.32
N GLU A 177 -23.21 17.65 0.98
CA GLU A 177 -22.04 17.62 0.10
C GLU A 177 -21.23 18.91 0.22
N CYS A 178 -20.01 18.81 0.74
CA CYS A 178 -19.15 19.96 0.95
C CYS A 178 -18.48 20.41 -0.35
N PHE A 179 -18.73 21.66 -0.79
CA PHE A 179 -18.11 22.21 -2.02
C PHE A 179 -16.58 22.28 -1.95
N SER A 180 -15.98 22.26 -0.76
CA SER A 180 -14.55 22.54 -0.51
C SER A 180 -13.68 21.28 -0.37
N CYS A 181 -14.23 20.20 0.21
CA CYS A 181 -13.53 18.93 0.37
C CYS A 181 -14.19 17.76 -0.37
N GLY A 182 -15.41 17.90 -0.90
CA GLY A 182 -16.16 16.84 -1.57
C GLY A 182 -16.80 15.82 -0.64
N GLY A 183 -16.53 15.88 0.68
CA GLY A 183 -17.09 14.94 1.66
C GLY A 183 -18.54 15.28 2.03
N ASN A 184 -19.34 14.25 2.34
CA ASN A 184 -20.71 14.40 2.82
C ASN A 184 -20.72 14.60 4.35
N THR A 185 -21.39 15.66 4.81
CA THR A 185 -21.42 16.06 6.22
C THR A 185 -22.37 15.21 7.07
N GLU A 186 -23.40 14.59 6.48
CA GLU A 186 -24.29 13.68 7.19
C GLU A 186 -23.60 12.35 7.49
N ASP A 187 -22.85 11.79 6.54
CA ASP A 187 -21.98 10.62 6.78
C ASP A 187 -21.01 10.89 7.95
N MET A 188 -20.33 12.04 7.93
CA MET A 188 -19.42 12.47 9.02
C MET A 188 -20.11 12.60 10.39
N LEU A 189 -21.43 12.91 10.42
CA LEU A 189 -22.21 13.02 11.66
C LEU A 189 -22.67 11.66 12.21
N THR A 190 -22.64 10.59 11.42
CA THR A 190 -22.98 9.22 11.86
C THR A 190 -21.82 8.46 12.52
N VAL A 191 -20.62 9.07 12.54
CA VAL A 191 -19.39 8.42 13.00
C VAL A 191 -19.42 8.18 14.50
N ASP A 192 -19.28 6.91 14.89
CA ASP A 192 -19.13 6.52 16.29
C ASP A 192 -17.67 6.63 16.75
N ALA A 193 -17.45 7.26 17.91
CA ALA A 193 -16.14 7.42 18.52
C ALA A 193 -15.53 6.09 18.98
N ASP A 194 -16.35 5.15 19.45
CA ASP A 194 -15.88 3.82 19.86
C ASP A 194 -15.50 2.97 18.64
N ALA A 195 -16.24 3.07 17.53
CA ALA A 195 -15.84 2.50 16.24
C ALA A 195 -14.47 3.02 15.75
N LEU A 196 -14.24 4.34 15.73
CA LEU A 196 -12.94 4.93 15.37
C LEU A 196 -11.79 4.39 16.24
N LYS A 197 -12.04 4.26 17.54
CA LYS A 197 -11.07 3.76 18.50
C LYS A 197 -10.73 2.29 18.27
N ASN A 198 -11.76 1.47 18.03
CA ASN A 198 -11.58 0.05 17.72
C ASN A 198 -10.82 -0.14 16.40
N ASP A 199 -11.05 0.72 15.40
CA ASP A 199 -10.27 0.75 14.15
C ASP A 199 -8.81 1.16 14.36
N GLY A 200 -8.53 2.13 15.23
CA GLY A 200 -7.17 2.46 15.65
C GLY A 200 -6.44 1.29 16.31
N VAL A 201 -7.10 0.57 17.22
CA VAL A 201 -6.55 -0.63 17.86
C VAL A 201 -6.35 -1.76 16.85
N TYR A 202 -7.28 -1.94 15.90
CA TYR A 202 -7.23 -2.96 14.87
C TYR A 202 -6.07 -2.76 13.88
N ASP A 203 -5.86 -1.52 13.40
CA ASP A 203 -4.73 -1.16 12.55
C ASP A 203 -3.39 -1.42 13.28
N LYS A 204 -3.30 -1.06 14.57
CA LYS A 204 -2.11 -1.35 15.41
C LYS A 204 -1.86 -2.84 15.59
N ALA A 205 -2.90 -3.63 15.85
CA ALA A 205 -2.81 -5.09 15.99
C ALA A 205 -2.33 -5.76 14.70
N THR A 206 -2.80 -5.27 13.54
CA THR A 206 -2.36 -5.72 12.22
C THR A 206 -0.92 -5.29 11.92
N ALA A 207 -0.51 -4.09 12.33
CA ALA A 207 0.88 -3.64 12.20
C ALA A 207 1.87 -4.48 13.05
N GLU A 208 1.49 -4.93 14.25
CA GLU A 208 2.31 -5.86 15.05
C GLU A 208 2.51 -7.23 14.39
N LEU A 209 1.52 -7.72 13.62
CA LEU A 209 1.65 -8.96 12.85
C LEU A 209 2.66 -8.83 11.70
N ASN A 210 2.71 -7.68 11.04
CA ASN A 210 3.54 -7.44 9.85
C ASN A 210 5.02 -7.11 10.17
N LYS A 211 5.44 -7.16 11.44
CA LYS A 211 6.82 -6.86 11.86
C LYS A 211 7.76 -8.05 11.60
N ILE A 212 8.45 -7.97 10.46
CA ILE A 212 9.39 -8.93 9.84
C ILE A 212 10.24 -9.78 10.81
N ILE A 213 10.75 -9.21 11.90
CA ILE A 213 11.79 -9.87 12.73
C ILE A 213 11.21 -10.79 13.83
N ASN A 214 9.91 -10.69 14.19
CA ASN A 214 9.35 -11.56 15.23
C ASN A 214 7.86 -11.93 15.06
N ASN A 215 7.10 -11.28 14.17
CA ASN A 215 5.62 -11.37 14.08
C ASN A 215 4.98 -11.38 15.47
N ASN A 216 4.81 -10.21 16.08
CA ASN A 216 4.68 -10.05 17.53
C ASN A 216 3.31 -10.52 18.07
N TYR A 217 3.08 -11.83 18.04
CA TYR A 217 1.78 -12.46 18.25
C TYR A 217 1.23 -12.20 19.66
N GLU A 218 2.08 -11.99 20.67
CA GLU A 218 1.63 -11.71 22.05
C GLU A 218 1.05 -10.28 22.17
N ASN A 219 1.67 -9.29 21.53
CA ASN A 219 1.10 -7.94 21.45
C ASN A 219 -0.12 -7.88 20.54
N ALA A 220 -0.05 -8.52 19.35
CA ALA A 220 -1.18 -8.61 18.44
C ALA A 220 -2.39 -9.30 19.08
N LEU A 221 -2.18 -10.42 19.78
CA LEU A 221 -3.20 -11.12 20.58
C LEU A 221 -3.85 -10.19 21.61
N THR A 222 -3.02 -9.44 22.35
CA THR A 222 -3.50 -8.53 23.40
C THR A 222 -4.38 -7.43 22.82
N LEU A 223 -3.97 -6.84 21.68
CA LEU A 223 -4.72 -5.80 20.98
C LEU A 223 -6.00 -6.35 20.34
N PHE A 224 -5.96 -7.47 19.62
CA PHE A 224 -7.17 -8.07 19.04
C PHE A 224 -8.17 -8.54 20.11
N SER A 225 -7.69 -9.03 21.26
CA SER A 225 -8.56 -9.47 22.35
C SER A 225 -9.24 -8.32 23.09
N SER A 226 -8.70 -7.10 23.07
CA SER A 226 -9.33 -5.93 23.72
C SER A 226 -10.50 -5.36 22.91
N ILE A 227 -10.60 -5.72 21.62
CA ILE A 227 -11.67 -5.32 20.69
C ILE A 227 -12.47 -6.52 20.19
N ALA A 228 -12.73 -7.50 21.06
CA ALA A 228 -13.44 -8.73 20.71
C ALA A 228 -14.84 -8.44 20.12
N GLY A 229 -15.17 -9.11 19.00
CA GLY A 229 -16.40 -8.85 18.24
C GLY A 229 -16.31 -7.68 17.24
N TRP A 230 -15.18 -6.97 17.16
CA TRP A 230 -14.93 -5.96 16.13
C TRP A 230 -14.23 -6.55 14.91
N LYS A 231 -14.88 -6.50 13.73
CA LYS A 231 -14.37 -7.13 12.49
C LYS A 231 -14.04 -8.62 12.72
N ASP A 232 -12.91 -9.10 12.22
CA ASP A 232 -12.36 -10.45 12.43
C ASP A 232 -11.40 -10.54 13.64
N SER A 233 -11.45 -9.59 14.59
CA SER A 233 -10.49 -9.52 15.71
C SER A 233 -10.44 -10.80 16.53
N SER A 234 -11.58 -11.43 16.79
CA SER A 234 -11.67 -12.66 17.56
C SER A 234 -10.99 -13.84 16.84
N GLU A 235 -11.15 -13.94 15.52
CA GLU A 235 -10.49 -14.97 14.68
C GLU A 235 -8.97 -14.74 14.63
N LYS A 236 -8.53 -13.50 14.40
CA LYS A 236 -7.10 -13.13 14.44
C LYS A 236 -6.47 -13.35 15.81
N ALA A 237 -7.23 -13.17 16.90
CA ALA A 237 -6.79 -13.51 18.24
C ALA A 237 -6.61 -15.03 18.41
N ASP A 238 -7.50 -15.88 17.86
CA ASP A 238 -7.34 -17.34 17.87
C ASP A 238 -6.15 -17.81 17.02
N GLU A 239 -5.92 -17.20 15.86
CA GLU A 239 -4.69 -17.43 15.08
C GLU A 239 -3.42 -17.12 15.88
N CYS A 240 -3.40 -15.97 16.56
CA CYS A 240 -2.25 -15.58 17.39
C CYS A 240 -2.04 -16.58 18.53
N ARG A 241 -3.11 -17.00 19.23
CA ARG A 241 -3.06 -18.06 20.26
C ARG A 241 -2.44 -19.35 19.70
N ALA A 242 -2.92 -19.82 18.55
CA ALA A 242 -2.42 -21.04 17.92
C ALA A 242 -0.94 -20.94 17.51
N LYS A 243 -0.49 -19.80 16.97
CA LYS A 243 0.91 -19.55 16.61
C LYS A 243 1.82 -19.48 17.86
N ILE A 244 1.37 -18.81 18.93
CA ILE A 244 2.09 -18.74 20.21
C ILE A 244 2.27 -20.14 20.83
N GLU A 245 1.22 -20.97 20.87
CA GLU A 245 1.32 -22.33 21.42
C GLU A 245 2.22 -23.24 20.58
N LYS A 246 2.20 -23.13 19.24
CA LYS A 246 3.17 -23.81 18.37
C LYS A 246 4.62 -23.42 18.70
N ILE A 247 4.90 -22.12 18.89
CA ILE A 247 6.23 -21.61 19.25
C ILE A 247 6.66 -22.11 20.65
N LYS A 248 5.76 -22.08 21.64
CA LYS A 248 6.04 -22.59 22.99
C LYS A 248 6.29 -24.10 22.99
N LEU A 249 5.54 -24.86 22.20
CA LEU A 249 5.72 -26.30 22.04
C LEU A 249 7.07 -26.62 21.39
N ALA A 250 7.42 -25.93 20.30
CA ALA A 250 8.73 -26.08 19.65
C ALA A 250 9.89 -25.78 20.62
N LYS A 251 9.82 -24.69 21.39
CA LYS A 251 10.82 -24.37 22.43
C LYS A 251 10.91 -25.45 23.52
N LYS A 252 9.78 -26.05 23.93
CA LYS A 252 9.76 -27.16 24.89
C LYS A 252 10.35 -28.45 24.32
N ILE A 253 10.14 -28.74 23.04
CA ILE A 253 10.71 -29.90 22.35
C ILE A 253 12.24 -29.78 22.32
N VAL A 254 12.77 -28.66 21.81
CA VAL A 254 14.23 -28.40 21.74
C VAL A 254 14.90 -28.47 23.13
N GLU A 255 14.28 -27.88 24.16
CA GLU A 255 14.80 -27.93 25.53
C GLU A 255 14.68 -29.33 26.18
N ALA A 256 13.72 -30.15 25.75
CA ALA A 256 13.61 -31.54 26.18
C ALA A 256 14.61 -32.45 25.46
N GLU A 257 14.91 -32.18 24.19
CA GLU A 257 15.93 -32.87 23.40
C GLU A 257 17.32 -32.59 23.97
N ARG A 258 17.68 -31.32 24.19
CA ARG A 258 18.94 -30.92 24.86
C ARG A 258 19.14 -31.64 26.20
N LYS A 259 18.09 -31.75 27.01
CA LYS A 259 18.13 -32.48 28.30
C LYS A 259 18.24 -33.99 28.13
N ARG A 260 17.68 -34.57 27.06
CA ARG A 260 17.85 -36.00 26.76
C ARG A 260 19.28 -36.30 26.34
N GLU A 261 19.90 -35.45 25.51
CA GLU A 261 21.31 -35.58 25.14
C GLU A 261 22.24 -35.51 26.37
N GLU A 262 22.05 -34.51 27.24
CA GLU A 262 22.78 -34.37 28.51
C GLU A 262 22.57 -35.56 29.47
N GLU A 263 21.35 -36.09 29.53
CA GLU A 263 21.00 -37.28 30.32
C GLU A 263 21.60 -38.56 29.72
N GLU A 264 21.58 -38.72 28.40
CA GLU A 264 22.15 -39.87 27.69
C GLU A 264 23.68 -39.89 27.81
N GLU A 265 24.36 -38.74 27.76
CA GLU A 265 25.79 -38.64 28.04
C GLU A 265 26.10 -38.98 29.52
N ARG A 266 25.29 -38.49 30.46
CA ARG A 266 25.44 -38.86 31.89
C ARG A 266 25.21 -40.36 32.10
N ILE A 267 24.17 -40.93 31.50
CA ILE A 267 23.87 -42.37 31.57
C ILE A 267 24.96 -43.20 30.87
N ALA A 268 25.55 -42.74 29.77
CA ALA A 268 26.65 -43.43 29.09
C ALA A 268 27.90 -43.46 29.97
N THR A 269 28.28 -42.32 30.57
CA THR A 269 29.43 -42.24 31.48
C THR A 269 29.19 -42.99 32.80
N GLU A 270 27.95 -43.05 33.31
CA GLU A 270 27.57 -43.85 34.47
C GLU A 270 27.52 -45.36 34.16
N LYS A 271 26.97 -45.77 33.00
CA LYS A 271 26.99 -47.17 32.53
C LYS A 271 28.41 -47.67 32.35
N ALA A 272 29.32 -46.88 31.76
CA ALA A 272 30.74 -47.20 31.69
C ALA A 272 31.36 -47.41 33.09
N LYS A 273 30.99 -46.59 34.08
CA LYS A 273 31.38 -46.71 35.50
C LYS A 273 30.60 -47.78 36.29
N ALA A 274 29.62 -48.46 35.69
CA ALA A 274 28.77 -49.48 36.33
C ALA A 274 29.02 -50.88 35.76
N ILE A 275 29.37 -51.00 34.48
CA ILE A 275 29.91 -52.22 33.86
C ILE A 275 31.16 -52.67 34.63
N SER A 276 32.01 -51.74 35.07
CA SER A 276 33.17 -52.01 35.93
C SER A 276 32.84 -52.43 37.38
N ARG A 277 31.57 -52.39 37.80
CA ARG A 277 31.14 -52.66 39.19
C ARG A 277 30.10 -53.77 39.35
N LYS A 278 29.45 -54.25 38.27
CA LYS A 278 28.38 -55.27 38.34
C LYS A 278 28.76 -56.63 37.74
N ALA A 279 30.02 -57.05 37.96
CA ALA A 279 30.44 -58.45 37.80
C ALA A 279 30.00 -59.36 38.98
N ALA A 280 28.91 -59.03 39.70
CA ALA A 280 28.55 -59.64 40.98
C ALA A 280 27.03 -59.86 41.20
N MET A 281 26.57 -61.05 40.82
CA MET A 281 25.61 -61.96 41.50
C MET A 281 24.11 -61.58 41.73
N ILE A 282 23.32 -62.66 41.87
CA ILE A 282 21.85 -62.85 41.76
C ILE A 282 21.41 -63.75 42.94
N GLY A 283 20.20 -63.78 43.51
CA GLY A 283 18.89 -63.15 43.21
C GLY A 283 17.81 -63.79 44.14
N GLY A 284 16.54 -63.95 43.71
CA GLY A 284 15.53 -64.66 44.52
C GLY A 284 14.26 -65.14 43.77
N PRO A 285 13.79 -66.42 43.93
CA PRO A 285 13.28 -67.15 42.76
C PRO A 285 11.79 -67.58 42.72
N ILE A 286 10.94 -67.30 43.72
CA ILE A 286 9.55 -67.85 43.74
C ILE A 286 8.50 -66.85 43.23
N VAL A 287 8.61 -65.57 43.59
CA VAL A 287 7.93 -64.48 42.87
C VAL A 287 8.33 -64.50 41.39
N ALA A 288 9.56 -64.92 41.10
CA ALA A 288 10.07 -65.05 39.75
C ALA A 288 9.30 -66.07 38.88
N ALA A 289 8.63 -67.10 39.40
CA ALA A 289 7.89 -68.03 38.53
C ALA A 289 6.60 -67.40 37.94
N LEU A 290 5.82 -66.69 38.76
CA LEU A 290 4.64 -65.95 38.31
C LEU A 290 5.02 -64.70 37.52
N ILE A 291 6.09 -63.99 37.93
CA ILE A 291 6.63 -62.88 37.17
C ILE A 291 7.21 -63.37 35.83
N VAL A 292 7.92 -64.50 35.76
CA VAL A 292 8.38 -65.08 34.48
C VAL A 292 7.22 -65.49 33.60
N PHE A 293 6.14 -66.07 34.14
CA PHE A 293 4.96 -66.38 33.33
C PHE A 293 4.29 -65.12 32.78
N LEU A 294 4.10 -64.08 33.61
CA LEU A 294 3.55 -62.80 33.17
C LEU A 294 4.47 -62.07 32.18
N ILE A 295 5.80 -62.11 32.38
CA ILE A 295 6.83 -61.60 31.46
C ILE A 295 6.81 -62.37 30.14
N VAL A 296 6.66 -63.68 30.15
CA VAL A 296 6.54 -64.50 28.92
C VAL A 296 5.22 -64.18 28.20
N LEU A 297 4.13 -64.00 28.93
CA LEU A 297 2.85 -63.59 28.36
C LEU A 297 2.92 -62.19 27.73
N SER A 298 3.49 -61.21 28.44
CA SER A 298 3.57 -59.81 28.00
C SER A 298 4.65 -59.55 26.95
N ASN A 299 5.78 -60.25 27.00
CA ASN A 299 6.96 -59.95 26.17
C ASN A 299 7.19 -61.00 25.05
N VAL A 300 6.50 -62.14 25.08
CA VAL A 300 6.65 -63.19 24.05
C VAL A 300 5.31 -63.55 23.40
N ILE A 301 4.29 -63.94 24.17
CA ILE A 301 3.05 -64.51 23.61
C ILE A 301 2.15 -63.45 22.97
N LEU A 302 1.80 -62.38 23.70
CA LEU A 302 0.98 -61.30 23.16
C LEU A 302 1.68 -60.55 22.00
N PRO A 303 2.98 -60.19 22.09
CA PRO A 303 3.69 -59.57 20.97
C PRO A 303 3.79 -60.49 19.75
N ALA A 304 4.05 -61.80 19.92
CA ALA A 304 4.11 -62.73 18.79
C ALA A 304 2.81 -62.80 17.98
N ASN A 305 1.66 -62.76 18.68
CA ASN A 305 0.35 -62.81 18.03
C ASN A 305 0.03 -61.48 17.32
N ASN A 306 0.24 -60.34 17.99
CA ASN A 306 -0.03 -59.03 17.40
C ASN A 306 0.92 -58.73 16.23
N TYR A 307 2.20 -59.11 16.32
CA TYR A 307 3.17 -59.00 15.23
C TYR A 307 2.74 -59.79 13.99
N LYS A 308 2.27 -61.05 14.16
CA LYS A 308 1.74 -61.85 13.04
C LYS A 308 0.51 -61.22 12.39
N LYS A 309 -0.41 -60.66 13.20
CA LYS A 309 -1.59 -59.95 12.69
C LYS A 309 -1.23 -58.66 11.98
N ALA A 310 -0.25 -57.90 12.49
CA ALA A 310 0.22 -56.66 11.89
C ALA A 310 0.81 -56.88 10.49
N LEU A 311 1.63 -57.94 10.32
CA LEU A 311 2.14 -58.35 9.01
C LEU A 311 1.01 -58.73 8.04
N ALA A 312 0.04 -59.54 8.48
CA ALA A 312 -1.10 -59.91 7.64
C ALA A 312 -1.97 -58.70 7.23
N ALA A 313 -2.17 -57.74 8.14
CA ALA A 313 -2.86 -56.49 7.86
C ALA A 313 -2.09 -55.61 6.86
N ALA A 314 -0.77 -55.52 6.98
CA ALA A 314 0.09 -54.79 6.05
C ALA A 314 0.15 -55.43 4.65
N GLU A 315 0.16 -56.77 4.57
CA GLU A 315 0.04 -57.50 3.31
C GLU A 315 -1.30 -57.21 2.62
N ALA A 316 -2.39 -57.19 3.38
CA ALA A 316 -3.75 -56.90 2.91
C ALA A 316 -4.05 -55.41 2.61
N GLY A 317 -3.12 -54.49 2.87
CA GLY A 317 -3.33 -53.04 2.67
C GLY A 317 -4.12 -52.34 3.79
N ASN A 318 -4.42 -53.03 4.90
CA ASN A 318 -5.09 -52.47 6.08
C ASN A 318 -4.11 -51.64 6.94
N TYR A 319 -3.57 -50.56 6.37
CA TYR A 319 -2.48 -49.78 6.97
C TYR A 319 -2.79 -49.26 8.38
N HIS A 320 -4.00 -48.75 8.62
CA HIS A 320 -4.43 -48.28 9.93
C HIS A 320 -4.39 -49.40 11.01
N GLU A 321 -4.85 -50.60 10.67
CA GLU A 321 -4.83 -51.77 11.56
C GLU A 321 -3.39 -52.23 11.82
N ALA A 322 -2.57 -52.30 10.76
CA ALA A 322 -1.16 -52.66 10.86
C ALA A 322 -0.38 -51.71 11.78
N TYR A 323 -0.54 -50.39 11.62
CA TYR A 323 0.11 -49.40 12.47
C TYR A 323 -0.31 -49.50 13.93
N HIS A 324 -1.62 -49.62 14.19
CA HIS A 324 -2.13 -49.80 15.54
C HIS A 324 -1.55 -51.06 16.20
N LEU A 325 -1.46 -52.18 15.46
CA LEU A 325 -0.90 -53.43 15.99
C LEU A 325 0.61 -53.37 16.24
N PHE A 326 1.39 -52.77 15.35
CA PHE A 326 2.84 -52.58 15.52
C PHE A 326 3.17 -51.60 16.66
N ALA A 327 2.41 -50.51 16.80
CA ALA A 327 2.65 -49.48 17.83
C ALA A 327 2.55 -50.02 19.28
N ASN A 328 1.82 -51.13 19.48
CA ASN A 328 1.70 -51.77 20.80
C ASN A 328 3.02 -52.41 21.30
N TYR A 329 3.95 -52.79 20.41
CA TYR A 329 5.15 -53.56 20.77
C TYR A 329 6.40 -53.16 19.96
N PRO A 330 6.85 -51.89 20.03
CA PRO A 330 7.89 -51.35 19.14
C PRO A 330 9.26 -52.04 19.26
N ASP A 331 9.59 -52.60 20.43
CA ASP A 331 10.87 -53.29 20.68
C ASP A 331 10.83 -54.81 20.45
N TYR A 332 9.70 -55.34 19.95
CA TYR A 332 9.57 -56.76 19.67
C TYR A 332 10.13 -57.10 18.29
N LYS A 333 11.22 -57.88 18.25
CA LYS A 333 11.93 -58.26 17.01
C LYS A 333 12.28 -57.04 16.15
N ASP A 334 12.01 -57.12 14.86
CA ASP A 334 12.17 -56.12 13.80
C ASP A 334 10.91 -55.26 13.61
N THR A 335 10.03 -55.13 14.62
CA THR A 335 8.77 -54.35 14.51
C THR A 335 8.99 -52.93 13.98
N LYS A 336 10.05 -52.23 14.41
CA LYS A 336 10.42 -50.90 13.88
C LYS A 336 10.74 -50.93 12.38
N GLU A 337 11.44 -51.95 11.90
CA GLU A 337 11.78 -52.14 10.49
C GLU A 337 10.53 -52.50 9.67
N GLN A 338 9.68 -53.40 10.17
CA GLN A 338 8.44 -53.79 9.51
C GLN A 338 7.40 -52.65 9.47
N PHE A 339 7.35 -51.82 10.52
CA PHE A 339 6.54 -50.60 10.55
C PHE A 339 7.01 -49.59 9.49
N ALA A 340 8.32 -49.37 9.37
CA ALA A 340 8.89 -48.51 8.33
C ALA A 340 8.62 -49.07 6.91
N LYS A 341 8.80 -50.38 6.69
CA LYS A 341 8.45 -51.06 5.43
C LYS A 341 6.96 -50.95 5.09
N THR A 342 6.08 -51.03 6.09
CA THR A 342 4.63 -50.88 5.91
C THR A 342 4.28 -49.45 5.50
N LYS A 343 4.93 -48.43 6.10
CA LYS A 343 4.79 -47.03 5.70
C LYS A 343 5.30 -46.78 4.27
N LEU A 344 6.47 -47.31 3.91
CA LEU A 344 6.99 -47.26 2.54
C LEU A 344 5.98 -47.84 1.54
N LYS A 345 5.41 -49.02 1.84
CA LYS A 345 4.39 -49.65 0.98
C LYS A 345 3.15 -48.77 0.84
N GLN A 346 2.60 -48.23 1.94
CA GLN A 346 1.45 -47.31 1.83
C GLN A 346 1.77 -46.08 0.99
N ALA A 347 2.95 -45.48 1.19
CA ALA A 347 3.37 -44.31 0.43
C ALA A 347 3.49 -44.63 -1.07
N SER A 348 4.02 -45.81 -1.43
CA SER A 348 4.06 -46.30 -2.81
C SER A 348 2.66 -46.52 -3.41
N ASP A 349 1.76 -47.22 -2.71
CA ASP A 349 0.38 -47.42 -3.16
C ASP A 349 -0.34 -46.07 -3.39
N LEU A 350 -0.10 -45.08 -2.52
CA LEU A 350 -0.65 -43.72 -2.67
C LEU A 350 -0.05 -42.96 -3.86
N LEU A 351 1.22 -43.20 -4.24
CA LEU A 351 1.79 -42.65 -5.47
C LEU A 351 1.14 -43.25 -6.72
N ASP A 352 0.91 -44.57 -6.73
CA ASP A 352 0.23 -45.28 -7.81
C ASP A 352 -1.25 -44.84 -7.96
N GLU A 353 -1.89 -44.45 -6.86
CA GLU A 353 -3.22 -43.81 -6.84
C GLU A 353 -3.20 -42.30 -7.20
N GLY A 354 -2.03 -41.69 -7.40
CA GLY A 354 -1.88 -40.25 -7.69
C GLY A 354 -2.10 -39.32 -6.49
N LYS A 355 -2.15 -39.84 -5.26
CA LYS A 355 -2.36 -39.10 -4.00
C LYS A 355 -1.05 -38.58 -3.41
N TYR A 356 -0.35 -37.76 -4.20
CA TYR A 356 1.00 -37.30 -3.89
C TYR A 356 1.15 -36.61 -2.52
N ASP A 357 0.20 -35.75 -2.13
CA ASP A 357 0.26 -35.03 -0.84
C ASP A 357 0.07 -35.94 0.39
N GLU A 358 -0.61 -37.08 0.23
CA GLU A 358 -0.73 -38.10 1.27
C GLU A 358 0.54 -38.95 1.33
N ALA A 359 1.07 -39.37 0.17
CA ALA A 359 2.32 -40.11 0.07
C ALA A 359 3.51 -39.34 0.65
N TYR A 360 3.67 -38.06 0.30
CA TYR A 360 4.80 -37.23 0.73
C TYR A 360 4.84 -37.04 2.25
N LYS A 361 3.68 -36.91 2.92
CA LYS A 361 3.63 -36.88 4.40
C LYS A 361 4.16 -38.17 5.02
N ILE A 362 3.85 -39.32 4.44
CA ILE A 362 4.35 -40.61 4.94
C ILE A 362 5.87 -40.73 4.71
N PHE A 363 6.37 -40.30 3.55
CA PHE A 363 7.80 -40.24 3.27
C PHE A 363 8.55 -39.28 4.21
N GLU A 364 7.98 -38.11 4.54
CA GLU A 364 8.51 -37.20 5.55
C GLU A 364 8.54 -37.85 6.95
N GLU A 365 7.48 -38.55 7.35
CA GLU A 365 7.39 -39.25 8.65
C GLU A 365 8.43 -40.37 8.83
N ILE A 366 8.94 -40.95 7.75
CA ILE A 366 10.02 -41.96 7.78
C ILE A 366 11.40 -41.38 7.42
N GLY A 367 11.48 -40.10 7.04
CA GLY A 367 12.71 -39.41 6.67
C GLY A 367 13.21 -39.65 5.25
N ASP A 368 12.43 -40.30 4.38
CA ASP A 368 12.81 -40.65 3.01
C ASP A 368 12.55 -39.49 2.04
N LYS A 369 13.45 -38.51 2.06
CA LYS A 369 13.39 -37.33 1.18
C LYS A 369 13.78 -37.66 -0.27
N ASP A 370 14.50 -38.75 -0.49
CA ASP A 370 14.95 -39.17 -1.81
C ASP A 370 13.76 -39.68 -2.63
N ALA A 371 12.86 -40.45 -2.01
CA ALA A 371 11.61 -40.89 -2.64
C ALA A 371 10.67 -39.72 -3.03
N ILE A 372 10.58 -38.68 -2.18
CA ILE A 372 9.81 -37.46 -2.50
C ILE A 372 10.42 -36.75 -3.73
N THR A 373 11.74 -36.60 -3.74
CA THR A 373 12.49 -35.94 -4.82
C THR A 373 12.36 -36.72 -6.13
N GLU A 374 12.47 -38.06 -6.08
CA GLU A 374 12.28 -38.93 -7.24
C GLU A 374 10.85 -38.87 -7.80
N SER A 375 9.83 -38.90 -6.94
CA SER A 375 8.44 -38.75 -7.34
C SER A 375 8.16 -37.38 -7.99
N MET A 376 8.65 -36.30 -7.40
CA MET A 376 8.52 -34.95 -7.99
C MET A 376 9.20 -34.87 -9.36
N TYR A 377 10.40 -35.45 -9.51
CA TYR A 377 11.13 -35.48 -10.76
C TYR A 377 10.39 -36.31 -11.84
N ASN A 378 9.90 -37.50 -11.50
CA ASN A 378 9.20 -38.37 -12.47
C ASN A 378 7.93 -37.67 -12.99
N ARG A 379 7.11 -37.11 -12.09
CA ARG A 379 5.93 -36.30 -12.48
C ARG A 379 6.29 -35.11 -13.36
N ALA A 380 7.40 -34.44 -13.08
CA ALA A 380 7.87 -33.33 -13.89
C ALA A 380 8.26 -33.77 -15.32
N VAL A 381 8.77 -34.99 -15.48
CA VAL A 381 8.98 -35.63 -16.79
C VAL A 381 7.65 -35.92 -17.48
N ASP A 382 6.67 -36.49 -16.78
CA ASP A 382 5.34 -36.78 -17.34
C ASP A 382 4.66 -35.49 -17.86
N TYR A 383 4.71 -34.41 -17.07
CA TYR A 383 4.20 -33.09 -17.48
C TYR A 383 4.99 -32.53 -18.68
N LEU A 384 6.31 -32.70 -18.73
CA LEU A 384 7.14 -32.23 -19.84
C LEU A 384 6.83 -32.99 -21.14
N GLU A 385 6.59 -34.30 -21.08
CA GLU A 385 6.14 -35.11 -22.22
C GLU A 385 4.74 -34.70 -22.69
N ALA A 386 3.84 -34.37 -21.75
CA ALA A 386 2.53 -33.78 -22.03
C ALA A 386 2.58 -32.33 -22.55
N LYS A 387 3.76 -31.68 -22.53
CA LYS A 387 3.99 -30.25 -22.80
C LYS A 387 3.27 -29.29 -21.84
N ASP A 388 2.92 -29.77 -20.65
CA ASP A 388 2.49 -28.96 -19.53
C ASP A 388 3.72 -28.34 -18.87
N TYR A 389 4.24 -27.29 -19.51
CA TYR A 389 5.48 -26.65 -19.09
C TYR A 389 5.38 -25.97 -17.72
N ASP A 390 4.18 -25.51 -17.32
CA ASP A 390 3.98 -24.85 -16.02
C ASP A 390 4.11 -25.84 -14.86
N ASN A 391 3.42 -27.00 -14.93
CA ASN A 391 3.56 -28.03 -13.91
C ASN A 391 4.94 -28.71 -13.94
N ALA A 392 5.53 -28.90 -15.13
CA ALA A 392 6.89 -29.42 -15.27
C ALA A 392 7.93 -28.49 -14.62
N TYR A 393 7.92 -27.20 -14.95
CA TYR A 393 8.86 -26.22 -14.42
C TYR A 393 8.76 -26.08 -12.89
N ASN A 394 7.53 -25.98 -12.37
CA ASN A 394 7.27 -25.85 -10.93
C ASN A 394 7.75 -27.05 -10.10
N LEU A 395 7.84 -28.25 -10.69
CA LEU A 395 8.41 -29.42 -10.05
C LEU A 395 9.93 -29.52 -10.27
N PHE A 396 10.44 -29.30 -11.49
CA PHE A 396 11.89 -29.35 -11.73
C PHE A 396 12.67 -28.31 -10.93
N ILE A 397 12.11 -27.12 -10.66
CA ILE A 397 12.75 -26.12 -9.79
C ILE A 397 12.92 -26.64 -8.36
N LYS A 398 11.94 -27.41 -7.84
CA LYS A 398 12.02 -28.06 -6.52
C LYS A 398 13.06 -29.19 -6.51
N THR A 399 13.29 -29.83 -7.65
CA THR A 399 14.27 -30.92 -7.82
C THR A 399 15.53 -30.50 -8.59
N LYS A 400 15.87 -29.20 -8.64
CA LYS A 400 16.86 -28.64 -9.59
C LYS A 400 18.23 -29.35 -9.60
N ASP A 401 18.69 -29.79 -8.43
CA ASP A 401 19.99 -30.43 -8.21
C ASP A 401 19.94 -31.97 -8.35
N TYR A 402 18.78 -32.53 -8.73
CA TYR A 402 18.52 -33.96 -8.88
C TYR A 402 18.45 -34.38 -10.35
N LYS A 403 19.20 -35.45 -10.71
CA LYS A 403 19.34 -35.97 -12.08
C LYS A 403 19.65 -34.85 -13.08
N ASP A 404 18.93 -34.76 -14.20
CA ASP A 404 19.08 -33.75 -15.25
C ASP A 404 18.04 -32.62 -15.15
N SER A 405 17.38 -32.42 -13.99
CA SER A 405 16.33 -31.41 -13.79
C SER A 405 16.74 -30.03 -14.31
N ASN A 406 17.95 -29.56 -14.00
CA ASN A 406 18.47 -28.29 -14.49
C ASN A 406 18.58 -28.21 -16.04
N SER A 407 18.93 -29.32 -16.70
CA SER A 407 18.96 -29.39 -18.18
C SER A 407 17.53 -29.38 -18.77
N LYS A 408 16.57 -29.96 -18.06
CA LYS A 408 15.15 -29.93 -18.45
C LYS A 408 14.54 -28.53 -18.24
N ILE A 409 14.89 -27.84 -17.15
CA ILE A 409 14.55 -26.42 -16.96
C ILE A 409 15.08 -25.58 -18.12
N GLN A 410 16.35 -25.75 -18.50
CA GLN A 410 16.91 -25.02 -19.65
C GLN A 410 16.14 -25.34 -20.95
N SER A 411 15.77 -26.60 -21.17
CA SER A 411 14.98 -27.02 -22.34
C SER A 411 13.57 -26.38 -22.36
N ILE A 412 12.95 -26.17 -21.19
CA ILE A 412 11.68 -25.46 -21.04
C ILE A 412 11.86 -23.96 -21.34
N VAL A 413 12.93 -23.34 -20.82
CA VAL A 413 13.28 -21.93 -21.08
C VAL A 413 13.60 -21.67 -22.55
N ASP A 414 14.29 -22.60 -23.21
CA ASP A 414 14.62 -22.54 -24.64
C ASP A 414 13.36 -22.71 -25.52
N ALA A 415 12.35 -23.46 -25.04
CA ALA A 415 11.06 -23.63 -25.72
C ALA A 415 10.10 -22.45 -25.49
N ASN A 416 10.14 -21.82 -24.31
CA ASN A 416 9.38 -20.61 -24.01
C ASN A 416 10.14 -19.69 -23.03
N LEU A 417 10.56 -18.53 -23.52
CA LEU A 417 11.41 -17.59 -22.81
C LEU A 417 10.79 -17.05 -21.51
N LYS A 418 9.45 -17.10 -21.33
CA LYS A 418 8.78 -16.64 -20.10
C LYS A 418 9.35 -17.29 -18.83
N TYR A 419 9.71 -18.58 -18.91
CA TYR A 419 10.21 -19.38 -17.78
C TYR A 419 11.58 -18.92 -17.25
N LYS A 420 12.29 -18.07 -18.00
CA LYS A 420 13.50 -17.39 -17.52
C LYS A 420 13.19 -16.36 -16.41
N TYR A 421 11.95 -15.91 -16.32
CA TYR A 421 11.52 -14.79 -15.46
C TYR A 421 10.46 -15.18 -14.41
N VAL A 422 9.81 -16.35 -14.53
CA VAL A 422 8.81 -16.86 -13.57
C VAL A 422 9.30 -16.87 -12.11
N SER A 423 10.56 -17.25 -11.89
CA SER A 423 11.16 -17.33 -10.54
C SER A 423 11.75 -16.02 -10.01
N ALA A 424 11.60 -14.90 -10.73
CA ALA A 424 12.10 -13.60 -10.26
C ALA A 424 11.13 -12.98 -9.25
N GLU A 425 11.65 -12.42 -8.16
CA GLU A 425 10.87 -11.79 -7.10
C GLU A 425 11.11 -10.27 -7.03
N GLU A 426 10.29 -9.55 -6.27
CA GLU A 426 10.45 -8.10 -6.06
C GLU A 426 11.82 -7.78 -5.44
N GLY A 427 12.55 -6.83 -6.03
CA GLY A 427 13.93 -6.50 -5.66
C GLY A 427 15.02 -7.25 -6.45
N ASP A 428 14.68 -8.30 -7.20
CA ASP A 428 15.66 -9.01 -8.04
C ASP A 428 16.12 -8.17 -9.25
N PHE A 429 17.31 -8.50 -9.77
CA PHE A 429 17.79 -7.99 -11.05
C PHE A 429 17.74 -9.06 -12.13
N ILE A 430 16.82 -8.91 -13.09
CA ILE A 430 16.74 -9.76 -14.28
C ILE A 430 17.58 -9.19 -15.43
N THR A 431 17.82 -10.00 -16.46
CA THR A 431 18.52 -9.58 -17.69
C THR A 431 17.70 -9.88 -18.95
N ILE A 432 17.37 -8.84 -19.70
CA ILE A 432 16.58 -8.89 -20.93
C ILE A 432 16.97 -7.72 -21.85
N GLY A 433 17.12 -7.98 -23.14
CA GLY A 433 17.54 -7.01 -24.15
C GLY A 433 19.01 -6.60 -24.08
N LYS A 434 19.50 -6.02 -25.18
CA LYS A 434 20.87 -5.51 -25.34
C LYS A 434 20.85 -4.10 -25.94
N TYR A 435 21.48 -3.15 -25.28
CA TYR A 435 21.59 -1.76 -25.75
C TYR A 435 23.00 -1.22 -25.53
N TYR A 436 23.32 -0.09 -26.15
CA TYR A 436 24.60 0.59 -25.95
C TYR A 436 24.70 1.05 -24.49
N GLN A 437 25.72 0.61 -23.76
CA GLN A 437 25.93 0.99 -22.36
C GLN A 437 27.36 1.45 -22.13
N ASN A 438 28.36 0.70 -22.59
CA ASN A 438 29.76 1.10 -22.43
C ASN A 438 30.26 2.07 -23.50
N ASN A 439 29.70 2.02 -24.72
CA ASN A 439 30.08 2.85 -25.87
C ASN A 439 29.03 2.77 -26.99
N SER A 440 29.14 3.64 -27.99
CA SER A 440 28.26 3.75 -29.16
C SER A 440 28.43 2.67 -30.27
N LYS A 441 29.27 1.65 -30.07
CA LYS A 441 29.60 0.62 -31.09
C LYS A 441 29.12 -0.78 -30.73
N THR A 442 29.19 -1.17 -29.45
CA THR A 442 28.81 -2.50 -28.96
C THR A 442 27.62 -2.43 -28.02
N LYS A 443 26.67 -3.35 -28.17
CA LYS A 443 25.51 -3.48 -27.28
C LYS A 443 25.78 -4.49 -26.18
N ASP A 444 25.45 -4.11 -24.94
CA ASP A 444 25.63 -4.89 -23.73
C ASP A 444 24.26 -5.27 -23.11
N ASN A 445 24.21 -6.39 -22.40
CA ASN A 445 23.02 -6.89 -21.70
C ASN A 445 22.46 -5.85 -20.70
N ILE A 446 21.18 -5.51 -20.78
CA ILE A 446 20.54 -4.60 -19.82
C ILE A 446 20.09 -5.38 -18.59
N GLN A 447 20.40 -4.86 -17.41
CA GLN A 447 19.83 -5.32 -16.15
C GLN A 447 18.62 -4.47 -15.76
N TRP A 448 17.56 -5.13 -15.27
CA TRP A 448 16.31 -4.50 -14.86
C TRP A 448 15.95 -4.95 -13.45
N LEU A 449 15.60 -3.98 -12.59
CA LEU A 449 15.08 -4.21 -11.25
C LEU A 449 13.61 -4.59 -11.33
N VAL A 450 13.21 -5.67 -10.66
CA VAL A 450 11.80 -6.03 -10.48
C VAL A 450 11.17 -5.13 -9.41
N LEU A 451 10.20 -4.32 -9.82
CA LEU A 451 9.48 -3.39 -8.95
C LEU A 451 8.18 -3.95 -8.37
N LYS A 452 7.54 -4.88 -9.10
CA LYS A 452 6.30 -5.54 -8.68
C LYS A 452 6.15 -6.91 -9.34
N LYS A 453 5.62 -7.89 -8.62
CA LYS A 453 5.16 -9.17 -9.15
C LYS A 453 3.62 -9.29 -9.07
N GLU A 454 3.02 -9.80 -10.14
CA GLU A 454 1.63 -10.25 -10.22
C GLU A 454 1.63 -11.69 -10.74
N ASP A 455 0.57 -12.46 -10.50
CA ASP A 455 0.50 -13.90 -10.84
C ASP A 455 0.88 -14.25 -12.29
N SER A 456 0.68 -13.31 -13.21
CA SER A 456 0.87 -13.47 -14.66
C SER A 456 1.97 -12.58 -15.26
N ARG A 457 2.56 -11.65 -14.50
CA ARG A 457 3.51 -10.65 -15.05
C ARG A 457 4.35 -9.95 -13.99
N ILE A 458 5.52 -9.46 -14.39
CA ILE A 458 6.40 -8.63 -13.55
C ILE A 458 6.58 -7.23 -14.14
N LEU A 459 6.55 -6.20 -13.28
CA LEU A 459 6.93 -4.84 -13.64
C LEU A 459 8.41 -4.66 -13.38
N VAL A 460 9.15 -4.20 -14.38
CA VAL A 460 10.59 -3.97 -14.26
C VAL A 460 10.99 -2.58 -14.74
N VAL A 461 12.06 -2.04 -14.16
CA VAL A 461 12.68 -0.75 -14.53
C VAL A 461 14.17 -0.94 -14.76
N SER A 462 14.78 -0.21 -15.70
CA SER A 462 16.21 -0.35 -15.95
C SER A 462 17.04 -0.01 -14.71
N ARG A 463 18.08 -0.81 -14.46
CA ARG A 463 19.03 -0.60 -13.34
C ARG A 463 19.75 0.75 -13.49
N TYR A 464 20.17 1.04 -14.71
CA TYR A 464 20.89 2.26 -15.09
C TYR A 464 20.03 3.14 -15.98
N ALA A 465 20.32 4.43 -16.03
CA ALA A 465 19.75 5.34 -17.00
C ALA A 465 20.49 5.12 -18.34
N LEU A 466 19.76 4.66 -19.36
CA LEU A 466 20.33 3.98 -20.52
C LEU A 466 20.78 4.92 -21.63
N ASP A 467 20.15 6.10 -21.73
CA ASP A 467 20.43 7.12 -22.74
C ASP A 467 20.13 8.53 -22.18
N CYS A 468 20.61 9.59 -22.83
CA CYS A 468 20.26 10.97 -22.53
C CYS A 468 19.52 11.58 -23.72
N ILE A 469 18.18 11.60 -23.65
CA ILE A 469 17.31 12.02 -24.76
C ILE A 469 16.26 13.01 -24.21
N PRO A 470 16.01 14.13 -24.89
CA PRO A 470 14.92 15.04 -24.51
C PRO A 470 13.56 14.35 -24.57
N TYR A 471 12.71 14.68 -23.60
CA TYR A 471 11.34 14.18 -23.51
C TYR A 471 10.51 14.49 -24.77
N ASP A 472 10.60 15.73 -25.30
CA ASP A 472 10.04 16.10 -26.59
C ASP A 472 10.96 17.01 -27.41
N THR A 473 11.31 16.52 -28.59
CA THR A 473 12.12 17.22 -29.61
C THR A 473 11.26 17.87 -30.70
N SER A 474 9.94 17.71 -30.64
CA SER A 474 9.02 18.31 -31.60
C SER A 474 9.06 19.86 -31.56
N LYS A 475 8.53 20.51 -32.60
CA LYS A 475 8.33 21.97 -32.58
C LYS A 475 7.25 22.42 -31.59
N ALA A 476 6.34 21.52 -31.19
CA ALA A 476 5.28 21.81 -30.23
C ALA A 476 5.80 21.77 -28.78
N ARG A 477 6.86 21.00 -28.50
CA ARG A 477 7.52 20.84 -27.19
C ARG A 477 6.53 20.55 -26.07
N SER A 478 5.87 19.40 -26.15
CA SER A 478 4.82 19.02 -25.20
C SER A 478 5.28 18.03 -24.14
N ALA A 479 4.92 18.28 -22.89
CA ALA A 479 5.01 17.34 -21.78
C ALA A 479 3.96 16.20 -21.84
N ALA A 480 2.99 16.25 -22.76
CA ALA A 480 1.96 15.23 -22.91
C ALA A 480 2.56 13.89 -23.42
N TRP A 481 2.64 12.91 -22.52
CA TRP A 481 3.20 11.57 -22.77
C TRP A 481 2.70 10.93 -24.06
N GLU A 482 1.39 11.00 -24.33
CA GLU A 482 0.74 10.43 -25.51
C GLU A 482 1.42 10.84 -26.83
N THR A 483 1.90 12.08 -26.92
CA THR A 483 2.33 12.70 -28.18
C THR A 483 3.84 12.93 -28.28
N CYS A 484 4.58 12.88 -27.17
CA CYS A 484 6.00 13.25 -27.11
C CYS A 484 6.90 12.33 -27.95
N THR A 485 8.05 12.84 -28.39
CA THR A 485 8.99 12.03 -29.18
C THR A 485 9.65 10.91 -28.38
N LEU A 486 9.85 11.05 -27.07
CA LEU A 486 10.48 10.02 -26.24
C LEU A 486 9.63 8.75 -26.14
N ARG A 487 8.30 8.86 -25.96
CA ARG A 487 7.38 7.71 -25.99
C ARG A 487 7.46 6.94 -27.30
N LYS A 488 7.48 7.66 -28.43
CA LYS A 488 7.60 7.08 -29.77
C LYS A 488 8.93 6.35 -29.96
N TRP A 489 10.03 6.98 -29.55
CA TRP A 489 11.35 6.36 -29.57
C TRP A 489 11.40 5.09 -28.71
N LEU A 490 10.82 5.11 -27.50
CA LEU A 490 10.77 3.94 -26.62
C LEU A 490 10.03 2.73 -27.23
N ASN A 491 8.87 2.97 -27.85
CA ASN A 491 7.96 1.92 -28.33
C ASN A 491 8.21 1.44 -29.77
N ASP A 492 9.07 2.17 -30.51
CA ASP A 492 9.49 1.81 -31.87
C ASP A 492 11.01 1.59 -31.90
N THR A 493 11.80 2.65 -32.05
CA THR A 493 13.26 2.58 -32.22
C THR A 493 13.96 1.77 -31.13
N PHE A 494 13.76 2.12 -29.86
CA PHE A 494 14.42 1.45 -28.73
C PHE A 494 13.95 0.00 -28.59
N PHE A 495 12.65 -0.26 -28.65
CA PHE A 495 12.09 -1.62 -28.57
C PHE A 495 12.70 -2.54 -29.65
N ASN A 496 12.61 -2.13 -30.91
CA ASN A 496 13.09 -2.90 -32.06
C ASN A 496 14.62 -3.03 -32.08
N LEU A 497 15.36 -2.07 -31.52
CA LEU A 497 16.82 -2.11 -31.44
C LEU A 497 17.35 -2.93 -30.25
N THR A 498 16.56 -3.07 -29.18
CA THR A 498 17.01 -3.61 -27.89
C THR A 498 16.62 -5.07 -27.68
N PHE A 499 15.42 -5.47 -28.09
CA PHE A 499 14.85 -6.80 -27.79
C PHE A 499 14.82 -7.68 -29.03
N SER A 500 15.23 -8.94 -28.88
CA SER A 500 15.09 -9.99 -29.90
C SER A 500 13.62 -10.37 -30.11
N GLU A 501 13.29 -11.02 -31.24
CA GLU A 501 11.90 -11.39 -31.57
C GLU A 501 11.20 -12.21 -30.48
N ASP A 502 11.91 -13.06 -29.74
CA ASP A 502 11.35 -13.84 -28.64
C ASP A 502 11.17 -13.01 -27.35
N GLU A 503 12.09 -12.09 -27.06
CA GLU A 503 11.93 -11.12 -25.96
C GLU A 503 10.77 -10.15 -26.25
N GLN A 504 10.56 -9.76 -27.50
CA GLN A 504 9.46 -8.89 -27.91
C GLN A 504 8.08 -9.52 -27.70
N LYS A 505 7.95 -10.85 -27.79
CA LYS A 505 6.69 -11.59 -27.58
C LYS A 505 6.21 -11.55 -26.13
N ILE A 506 7.15 -11.53 -25.17
CA ILE A 506 6.84 -11.54 -23.73
C ILE A 506 6.77 -10.13 -23.11
N ILE A 507 6.98 -9.05 -23.88
CA ILE A 507 6.82 -7.68 -23.38
C ILE A 507 5.38 -7.22 -23.60
N CYS A 508 4.66 -7.00 -22.50
CA CYS A 508 3.22 -6.74 -22.52
C CYS A 508 2.88 -5.38 -23.14
N SER A 509 1.94 -5.36 -24.07
CA SER A 509 1.25 -4.12 -24.46
C SER A 509 0.29 -3.70 -23.35
N THR A 510 0.63 -2.66 -22.61
CA THR A 510 -0.04 -2.25 -21.37
C THR A 510 -0.82 -0.96 -21.57
N SER A 511 -2.04 -0.88 -21.04
CA SER A 511 -2.77 0.40 -20.92
C SER A 511 -2.13 1.22 -19.81
N ILE A 512 -1.47 2.31 -20.19
CA ILE A 512 -0.79 3.26 -19.29
C ILE A 512 -1.67 4.50 -19.16
N ILE A 513 -1.93 4.88 -17.91
CA ILE A 513 -2.69 6.06 -17.55
C ILE A 513 -1.73 7.14 -17.07
N THR A 514 -1.87 8.35 -17.61
CA THR A 514 -1.10 9.55 -17.23
C THR A 514 -2.05 10.69 -16.89
N LYS A 515 -1.88 11.30 -15.71
CA LYS A 515 -2.80 12.30 -15.16
C LYS A 515 -2.19 13.70 -15.21
N ALA A 516 -2.81 14.59 -15.99
CA ALA A 516 -2.43 15.98 -16.15
C ALA A 516 -3.57 16.90 -15.67
N GLU A 517 -3.49 17.36 -14.42
CA GLU A 517 -4.55 18.14 -13.75
C GLU A 517 -5.94 17.51 -13.80
N LEU A 518 -6.75 17.90 -14.78
CA LEU A 518 -8.15 17.52 -14.99
C LEU A 518 -8.33 16.60 -16.20
N ILE A 519 -7.24 16.30 -16.92
CA ILE A 519 -7.24 15.47 -18.12
C ILE A 519 -6.44 14.20 -17.84
N GLU A 520 -7.07 13.07 -18.15
CA GLU A 520 -6.45 11.74 -18.10
C GLU A 520 -6.22 11.26 -19.53
N TYR A 521 -4.99 10.89 -19.85
CA TYR A 521 -4.61 10.30 -21.13
C TYR A 521 -4.35 8.80 -20.93
N ASN A 522 -4.83 7.98 -21.87
CA ASN A 522 -4.61 6.54 -21.89
C ASN A 522 -3.83 6.16 -23.15
N THR A 523 -2.67 5.53 -22.98
CA THR A 523 -1.83 5.02 -24.06
C THR A 523 -1.71 3.50 -23.96
N ILE A 524 -1.50 2.82 -25.10
CA ILE A 524 -1.06 1.43 -25.11
C ILE A 524 0.44 1.42 -25.41
N ASP A 525 1.23 1.00 -24.42
CA ASP A 525 2.69 1.07 -24.42
C ASP A 525 3.31 -0.28 -24.05
N ARG A 526 4.39 -0.64 -24.74
CA ARG A 526 5.29 -1.77 -24.40
C ARG A 526 6.40 -1.31 -23.47
N LEU A 527 6.95 -0.11 -23.69
CA LEU A 527 7.85 0.57 -22.77
C LEU A 527 7.33 1.96 -22.42
N PHE A 528 7.53 2.35 -21.16
CA PHE A 528 7.08 3.62 -20.62
C PHE A 528 8.09 4.17 -19.60
N LEU A 529 7.83 5.38 -19.13
CA LEU A 529 8.48 5.92 -17.93
C LEU A 529 7.49 5.84 -16.77
N LEU A 530 7.99 5.69 -15.55
CA LEU A 530 7.15 5.70 -14.36
C LEU A 530 6.45 7.06 -14.19
N SER A 531 5.27 7.07 -13.57
CA SER A 531 4.64 8.30 -13.07
C SER A 531 5.29 8.73 -11.74
N ASN A 532 4.99 9.93 -11.26
CA ASN A 532 5.40 10.35 -9.91
C ASN A 532 4.85 9.42 -8.83
N ASP A 533 3.62 8.94 -9.03
CA ASP A 533 2.93 8.13 -8.02
C ASP A 533 3.45 6.69 -8.03
N GLU A 534 3.79 6.13 -9.20
CA GLU A 534 4.51 4.84 -9.30
C GLU A 534 5.94 4.94 -8.76
N ALA A 535 6.69 5.98 -9.11
CA ALA A 535 8.04 6.21 -8.59
C ALA A 535 8.05 6.45 -7.06
N SER A 536 6.95 6.96 -6.50
CA SER A 536 6.75 7.09 -5.04
C SER A 536 6.23 5.83 -4.36
N ALA A 537 5.68 4.87 -5.10
CA ALA A 537 5.08 3.65 -4.56
C ALA A 537 6.03 2.44 -4.63
N TYR A 538 6.82 2.34 -5.71
CA TYR A 538 7.73 1.21 -5.95
C TYR A 538 9.16 1.43 -5.43
N PHE A 539 9.53 2.68 -5.17
CA PHE A 539 10.72 3.04 -4.40
C PHE A 539 10.22 3.69 -3.12
N GLY A 540 10.75 3.29 -1.96
CA GLY A 540 10.19 3.57 -0.66
C GLY A 540 10.24 5.04 -0.23
N TYR A 541 10.04 5.27 1.07
CA TYR A 541 10.05 6.62 1.63
C TYR A 541 11.42 7.33 1.54
N ASP A 542 12.52 6.59 1.37
CA ASP A 542 13.85 7.17 1.17
C ASP A 542 14.03 7.61 -0.29
N ASP A 543 14.37 8.88 -0.50
CA ASP A 543 14.74 9.41 -1.82
C ASP A 543 15.95 8.66 -2.40
N ALA A 544 16.87 8.17 -1.57
CA ALA A 544 18.06 7.44 -2.03
C ALA A 544 17.73 6.20 -2.89
N GLU A 545 16.59 5.53 -2.67
CA GLU A 545 16.18 4.36 -3.46
C GLU A 545 15.81 4.71 -4.91
N ARG A 546 15.36 5.95 -5.17
CA ARG A 546 15.04 6.45 -6.51
C ARG A 546 16.26 6.90 -7.30
N GLN A 547 17.42 7.06 -6.66
CA GLN A 547 18.67 7.41 -7.35
C GLN A 547 19.01 6.36 -8.42
N CYS A 548 19.48 6.82 -9.57
CA CYS A 548 19.87 5.96 -10.68
C CYS A 548 21.20 6.44 -11.23
N THR A 549 22.15 5.55 -11.49
CA THR A 549 23.39 5.91 -12.19
C THR A 549 23.21 5.75 -13.69
N HIS A 550 23.78 6.67 -14.46
CA HIS A 550 23.75 6.61 -15.92
C HIS A 550 24.78 5.60 -16.47
N THR A 551 24.59 5.10 -17.68
CA THR A 551 25.63 4.33 -18.39
C THR A 551 26.71 5.26 -18.96
N PRO A 552 27.95 4.79 -19.22
CA PRO A 552 28.96 5.57 -19.94
C PRO A 552 28.46 6.13 -21.27
N TYR A 553 27.73 5.33 -22.05
CA TYR A 553 27.10 5.72 -23.32
C TYR A 553 26.11 6.88 -23.13
N ALA A 554 25.21 6.79 -22.15
CA ALA A 554 24.27 7.87 -21.84
C ALA A 554 25.00 9.19 -21.51
N LYS A 555 26.15 9.11 -20.84
CA LYS A 555 27.00 10.29 -20.52
C LYS A 555 27.61 10.93 -21.77
N GLU A 556 27.93 10.15 -22.81
CA GLU A 556 28.47 10.69 -24.07
C GLU A 556 27.46 11.64 -24.74
N HIS A 557 26.15 11.33 -24.61
CA HIS A 557 25.03 12.08 -25.18
C HIS A 557 24.59 13.31 -24.35
N PHE A 558 25.01 13.43 -23.09
CA PHE A 558 24.70 14.59 -22.24
C PHE A 558 25.41 15.84 -22.77
N GLU A 559 24.68 16.82 -23.32
CA GLU A 559 25.31 17.92 -24.08
C GLU A 559 25.91 19.02 -23.18
N ASN A 560 25.36 19.25 -21.98
CA ASN A 560 25.75 20.36 -21.09
C ASN A 560 27.02 20.07 -20.27
N LYS A 561 28.10 19.69 -20.96
CA LYS A 561 29.37 19.18 -20.38
C LYS A 561 30.23 20.24 -19.68
N THR A 562 29.80 21.50 -19.65
CA THR A 562 30.65 22.68 -19.34
C THR A 562 30.45 23.27 -17.95
N SER A 563 29.65 22.63 -17.11
CA SER A 563 29.47 22.99 -15.71
C SER A 563 30.33 22.05 -14.86
N ASP A 564 31.35 22.58 -14.16
CA ASP A 564 32.13 21.83 -13.13
C ASP A 564 31.27 21.35 -11.95
N ASP A 565 29.97 21.66 -11.98
CA ASP A 565 28.98 21.27 -11.00
C ASP A 565 28.49 19.83 -11.19
N VAL A 566 29.11 18.91 -10.43
CA VAL A 566 28.72 17.49 -10.32
C VAL A 566 27.27 17.31 -9.80
N ARG A 567 26.60 18.38 -9.32
CA ARG A 567 25.24 18.35 -8.74
C ARG A 567 24.10 18.00 -9.72
N TYR A 568 24.33 17.51 -10.94
CA TYR A 568 23.26 17.17 -11.89
C TYR A 568 23.40 15.80 -12.60
N ASP A 569 24.37 14.97 -12.22
CA ASP A 569 24.87 13.88 -13.07
C ASP A 569 23.92 12.66 -13.25
N THR A 570 22.72 12.64 -12.63
CA THR A 570 21.89 11.43 -12.54
C THR A 570 20.36 11.62 -12.63
N ARG A 571 19.87 12.81 -12.98
CA ARG A 571 18.41 13.06 -13.08
C ARG A 571 17.75 12.27 -14.22
N TRP A 572 16.54 11.74 -14.01
CA TRP A 572 15.83 10.94 -15.01
C TRP A 572 14.34 11.28 -15.15
N TRP A 573 13.82 11.14 -16.37
CA TRP A 573 12.46 11.52 -16.75
C TRP A 573 11.36 10.63 -16.14
N LEU A 574 10.25 11.25 -15.74
CA LEU A 574 8.96 10.61 -15.45
C LEU A 574 7.94 11.01 -16.54
N ARG A 575 6.89 10.21 -16.73
CA ARG A 575 5.87 10.47 -17.79
C ARG A 575 4.84 11.55 -17.46
N ASP A 576 4.76 11.98 -16.21
CA ASP A 576 3.80 13.00 -15.79
C ASP A 576 4.30 14.40 -16.17
N PRO A 577 3.44 15.30 -16.66
CA PRO A 577 3.84 16.67 -16.92
C PRO A 577 4.10 17.42 -15.60
N GLY A 578 5.01 18.39 -15.65
CA GLY A 578 5.39 19.24 -14.54
C GLY A 578 4.25 20.15 -14.07
N ARG A 579 4.32 20.61 -12.81
CA ARG A 579 3.30 21.46 -12.17
C ARG A 579 3.92 22.77 -11.69
N SER A 580 3.64 23.84 -12.43
CA SER A 580 3.98 25.21 -12.00
C SER A 580 3.00 25.71 -10.93
N TRP A 581 3.34 26.83 -10.28
CA TRP A 581 2.43 27.58 -9.39
C TRP A 581 1.14 28.07 -10.07
N HIS A 582 1.05 28.01 -11.41
CA HIS A 582 -0.11 28.39 -12.21
C HIS A 582 -0.82 27.21 -12.88
N GLY A 583 -0.39 25.98 -12.57
CA GLY A 583 -0.96 24.75 -13.11
C GLY A 583 0.04 23.90 -13.89
N THR A 584 -0.43 22.85 -14.57
CA THR A 584 0.41 21.96 -15.37
C THR A 584 1.17 22.73 -16.43
N SER A 585 2.50 22.60 -16.42
CA SER A 585 3.34 23.11 -17.48
C SER A 585 3.23 22.19 -18.69
N ASN A 586 2.82 22.76 -19.83
CA ASN A 586 2.85 22.04 -21.10
C ASN A 586 4.26 21.86 -21.65
N LEU A 587 5.28 22.53 -21.08
CA LEU A 587 6.65 22.55 -21.58
C LEU A 587 7.66 21.81 -20.68
N ASP A 588 7.24 21.37 -19.49
CA ASP A 588 8.10 20.70 -18.51
C ASP A 588 7.54 19.32 -18.17
N ALA A 589 8.38 18.29 -18.07
CA ALA A 589 7.99 16.95 -17.60
C ALA A 589 8.62 16.66 -16.23
N SER A 590 7.90 15.94 -15.37
CA SER A 590 8.38 15.57 -14.03
C SER A 590 9.69 14.78 -14.14
N ILE A 591 10.59 14.96 -13.16
CA ILE A 591 11.85 14.21 -13.08
C ILE A 591 12.06 13.66 -11.67
N VAL A 592 12.91 12.65 -11.58
CA VAL A 592 13.66 12.35 -10.37
C VAL A 592 15.00 13.08 -10.46
N ASP A 593 15.38 13.83 -9.42
CA ASP A 593 16.66 14.54 -9.38
C ASP A 593 17.84 13.62 -9.00
N GLN A 594 19.06 14.17 -9.00
CA GLN A 594 20.28 13.43 -8.64
C GLN A 594 20.31 12.88 -7.20
N PHE A 595 19.48 13.40 -6.30
CA PHE A 595 19.31 12.91 -4.93
C PHE A 595 18.18 11.88 -4.81
N GLY A 596 17.48 11.58 -5.91
CA GLY A 596 16.35 10.66 -5.95
C GLY A 596 15.02 11.32 -5.57
N LYS A 597 14.99 12.64 -5.41
CA LYS A 597 13.79 13.37 -5.04
C LYS A 597 12.89 13.59 -6.26
N LEU A 598 11.58 13.44 -6.07
CA LEU A 598 10.57 13.78 -7.07
C LEU A 598 10.48 15.30 -7.25
N TYR A 599 10.86 15.80 -8.43
CA TYR A 599 10.71 17.20 -8.82
C TYR A 599 9.44 17.35 -9.68
N ARG A 600 8.30 17.53 -8.99
CA ARG A 600 6.96 17.58 -9.59
C ARG A 600 6.71 18.88 -10.36
N GLU A 601 7.51 19.92 -10.14
CA GLU A 601 7.55 21.14 -10.95
C GLU A 601 7.97 20.85 -12.39
N GLY A 602 8.80 19.82 -12.58
CA GLY A 602 9.27 19.34 -13.88
C GLY A 602 10.48 20.08 -14.43
N TRP A 603 10.98 19.57 -15.56
CA TRP A 603 12.16 20.05 -16.26
C TRP A 603 11.86 20.24 -17.75
N PRO A 604 12.43 21.25 -18.44
CA PRO A 604 12.04 21.59 -19.81
C PRO A 604 12.23 20.42 -20.78
N VAL A 605 11.14 20.00 -21.44
CA VAL A 605 11.06 18.74 -22.23
C VAL A 605 12.07 18.65 -23.37
N TYR A 606 12.62 19.77 -23.80
CA TYR A 606 13.56 19.88 -24.92
C TYR A 606 15.03 19.96 -24.49
N PHE A 607 15.35 19.87 -23.19
CA PHE A 607 16.73 19.85 -22.71
C PHE A 607 17.38 18.47 -22.89
N THR A 608 18.67 18.49 -23.21
CA THR A 608 19.57 17.35 -23.48
C THR A 608 20.43 16.99 -22.25
N ASP A 609 19.90 17.23 -21.05
CA ASP A 609 20.58 17.09 -19.76
C ASP A 609 19.76 16.26 -18.73
N CYS A 610 18.93 15.33 -19.22
CA CYS A 610 18.15 14.41 -18.40
C CYS A 610 18.03 13.03 -19.05
N TYR A 611 18.21 11.99 -18.24
CA TYR A 611 18.37 10.62 -18.71
C TYR A 611 17.06 9.84 -18.82
N VAL A 612 17.08 8.79 -19.63
CA VAL A 612 15.96 7.87 -19.87
C VAL A 612 16.13 6.61 -19.02
N ARG A 613 15.18 6.35 -18.13
CA ARG A 613 15.10 5.13 -17.30
C ARG A 613 13.81 4.37 -17.62
N PRO A 614 13.78 3.54 -18.68
CA PRO A 614 12.55 2.87 -19.10
C PRO A 614 12.07 1.82 -18.09
N ALA A 615 10.76 1.60 -18.10
CA ALA A 615 10.05 0.53 -17.43
C ALA A 615 9.15 -0.23 -18.42
N MET A 616 8.85 -1.49 -18.10
CA MET A 616 7.96 -2.35 -18.89
C MET A 616 7.37 -3.49 -18.05
N TRP A 617 6.26 -4.05 -18.52
CA TRP A 617 5.70 -5.30 -17.99
C TRP A 617 6.18 -6.48 -18.84
N ILE A 618 6.60 -7.56 -18.18
CA ILE A 618 6.98 -8.83 -18.83
C ILE A 618 5.96 -9.89 -18.43
N ASP A 619 5.43 -10.60 -19.42
CA ASP A 619 4.54 -11.75 -19.29
C ASP A 619 5.29 -12.95 -18.71
N ILE A 620 4.71 -13.56 -17.68
CA ILE A 620 5.16 -14.83 -17.09
C ILE A 620 4.00 -15.85 -17.01
N SER A 621 2.88 -15.59 -17.68
CA SER A 621 1.65 -16.42 -17.68
C SER A 621 1.74 -17.69 -18.50
#